data_AF-A0A9W8GKF1-F1
#
_entry.id   AF-A0A9W8GKF1-F1
#
_cell.length_a   1.000
_cell.length_b   1.000
_cell.length_c   1.000
_cell.angle_alpha   90.00
_cell.angle_beta   90.00
_cell.angle_gamma   90.00
#
_symmetry.space_group_name_H-M   'P 1'
#
loop_
_entity.id
_entity.type
_entity.pdbx_description
1 polymer ?
#
loop_
_entity_poly.entity_id
_entity_poly.type
_entity_poly.pdbx_seq_one_letter_code
_entity_poly.pdbx_strand_id
1 'polypeptide(L)'
;MRFLATVAVASLALSGAWLGVVEAKSVSGDRVLVLVPKVEAAKLYSQFLDSLTSRGFDLSVRAATNTSVALQVDGVRIYDHAVVLSPESKKLGANLSVRDFASFVDDGGNLIVAASSELSELGRKLAARFGVEYEKRGTAVIDHVAHLRAVNDTSDHTLVAAIPSKAASPVLSEQFALAQSSPVYFKGIAHKYELNNPMLIPVLTGSRTTYSAAAASDANESASPSISLSGKPVGLVSLFQARNNARVAFSGSTALFSDALLSHAAGANKQFTTDISQWVLQEKAVLRETAHRHYLASTGQRPEHYRISNEIVYEIDLSVYHDAAWHPYNAKDVQFEAIMLDPYIRTTLNSSESADPKTTATYHGDIKLPDRYGTFTFRVNYKRPGFSNVDVKDTVGIWPLRHDEYPRFLSAAYPYYTGSLVMAVGFLALCAVWMWSAEPKTKRAAKHKSN
;
A
#
# COMPACT_ATOMS: atom_id res chain seq x y z
N MET A 1 -10.87 60.91 -37.30
CA MET A 1 -11.38 60.00 -38.34
C MET A 1 -10.47 58.79 -38.32
N ARG A 2 -10.76 57.69 -37.61
CA ARG A 2 -11.85 56.72 -37.82
C ARG A 2 -11.82 56.14 -39.24
N PHE A 3 -11.58 54.82 -39.30
CA PHE A 3 -11.91 53.83 -40.34
C PHE A 3 -10.88 53.44 -41.41
N LEU A 4 -10.74 52.10 -41.53
CA LEU A 4 -10.20 51.26 -42.62
C LEU A 4 -8.69 50.93 -42.53
N ALA A 5 -8.22 49.68 -42.47
CA ALA A 5 -8.90 48.39 -42.62
C ALA A 5 -8.08 47.25 -41.97
N THR A 6 -8.80 46.48 -41.17
CA THR A 6 -8.54 45.12 -40.70
C THR A 6 -8.78 44.11 -41.83
N VAL A 7 -7.75 43.58 -42.49
CA VAL A 7 -7.75 42.25 -43.13
C VAL A 7 -6.30 41.77 -43.26
N ALA A 8 -5.77 41.13 -42.21
CA ALA A 8 -4.60 40.23 -42.31
C ALA A 8 -4.61 39.31 -41.08
N VAL A 9 -5.72 38.59 -40.92
CA VAL A 9 -5.87 37.50 -39.95
C VAL A 9 -5.82 36.20 -40.72
N ALA A 10 -5.11 35.23 -40.12
CA ALA A 10 -5.26 33.79 -40.31
C ALA A 10 -4.74 33.19 -41.63
N SER A 11 -3.47 32.76 -41.64
CA SER A 11 -3.03 31.59 -42.43
C SER A 11 -1.59 31.14 -42.20
N LEU A 12 -1.00 31.29 -41.00
CA LEU A 12 0.34 30.74 -40.71
C LEU A 12 0.57 30.49 -39.21
N ALA A 13 -0.26 29.62 -38.63
CA ALA A 13 0.01 28.95 -37.35
C ALA A 13 -0.84 27.67 -37.25
N LEU A 14 -0.83 26.85 -38.30
CA LEU A 14 -1.46 25.53 -38.31
C LEU A 14 -0.39 24.47 -38.59
N SER A 15 0.45 24.22 -37.59
CA SER A 15 1.25 22.99 -37.46
C SER A 15 1.79 22.85 -36.03
N GLY A 16 0.92 23.08 -35.04
CA GLY A 16 1.12 22.48 -33.73
C GLY A 16 0.77 21.01 -33.83
N ALA A 17 1.76 20.18 -34.14
CA ALA A 17 1.62 18.74 -34.05
C ALA A 17 1.05 18.40 -32.67
N TRP A 18 -0.13 17.78 -32.66
CA TRP A 18 -0.62 17.05 -31.51
C TRP A 18 0.33 15.87 -31.29
N LEU A 19 1.43 16.12 -30.59
CA LEU A 19 2.15 15.08 -29.87
C LEU A 19 1.20 14.66 -28.75
N GLY A 20 0.52 13.53 -28.94
CA GLY A 20 -0.18 12.85 -27.86
C GLY A 20 0.80 12.73 -26.70
N VAL A 21 0.37 13.18 -25.52
CA VAL A 21 1.15 13.02 -24.30
C VAL A 21 1.24 11.51 -24.05
N VAL A 22 2.38 10.93 -24.41
CA VAL A 22 2.78 9.60 -23.96
C VAL A 22 3.24 9.79 -22.52
N GLU A 23 2.33 9.61 -21.58
CA GLU A 23 2.68 9.67 -20.16
C GLU A 23 2.08 8.49 -19.40
N ALA A 24 2.92 7.48 -19.19
CA ALA A 24 2.85 6.62 -18.01
C ALA A 24 4.26 6.11 -17.68
N LYS A 25 5.05 6.95 -16.98
CA LYS A 25 6.30 6.51 -16.38
C LYS A 25 5.98 5.74 -15.10
N SER A 26 6.33 4.46 -15.02
CA SER A 26 6.13 3.70 -13.79
C SER A 26 7.00 4.29 -12.67
N VAL A 27 6.49 4.33 -11.44
CA VAL A 27 7.30 4.77 -10.28
C VAL A 27 8.51 3.85 -10.05
N SER A 28 8.40 2.58 -10.46
CA SER A 28 9.43 1.55 -10.27
C SER A 28 10.38 1.34 -11.46
N GLY A 29 10.23 2.11 -12.55
CA GLY A 29 11.06 2.04 -13.76
C GLY A 29 10.34 1.42 -14.97
N ASP A 30 10.94 1.53 -16.15
CA ASP A 30 10.23 1.34 -17.43
C ASP A 30 10.65 0.06 -18.17
N ARG A 31 11.64 -0.69 -17.67
CA ARG A 31 12.20 -1.87 -18.36
C ARG A 31 11.37 -3.12 -18.07
N VAL A 32 10.80 -3.73 -19.10
CA VAL A 32 9.93 -4.91 -18.96
C VAL A 32 10.52 -6.11 -19.72
N LEU A 33 10.66 -7.24 -19.03
CA LEU A 33 10.95 -8.53 -19.65
C LEU A 33 9.65 -9.26 -19.96
N VAL A 34 9.45 -9.68 -21.21
CA VAL A 34 8.29 -10.50 -21.60
C VAL A 34 8.78 -11.88 -22.03
N LEU A 35 8.40 -12.91 -21.27
CA LEU A 35 8.70 -14.30 -21.55
C LEU A 35 7.51 -14.98 -22.25
N VAL A 36 7.72 -15.37 -23.50
CA VAL A 36 6.76 -16.11 -24.34
C VAL A 36 7.32 -17.49 -24.70
N PRO A 37 6.49 -18.51 -25.00
CA PRO A 37 7.00 -19.84 -25.36
C PRO A 37 7.99 -19.81 -26.53
N LYS A 38 7.64 -19.04 -27.56
CA LYS A 38 8.45 -18.71 -28.74
C LYS A 38 8.26 -17.24 -29.06
N VAL A 39 9.25 -16.59 -29.67
CA VAL A 39 9.16 -15.16 -30.03
C VAL A 39 7.96 -14.88 -30.94
N GLU A 40 7.63 -15.81 -31.84
CA GLU A 40 6.46 -15.71 -32.73
C GLU A 40 5.12 -15.66 -31.98
N ALA A 41 5.03 -16.31 -30.82
CA ALA A 41 3.81 -16.33 -30.02
C ALA A 41 3.47 -14.94 -29.44
N ALA A 42 4.42 -14.00 -29.42
CA ALA A 42 4.16 -12.61 -29.05
C ALA A 42 3.11 -11.95 -29.95
N LYS A 43 2.96 -12.42 -31.21
CA LYS A 43 1.93 -11.94 -32.14
C LYS A 43 0.50 -12.22 -31.68
N LEU A 44 0.29 -13.17 -30.76
CA LEU A 44 -1.03 -13.48 -30.18
C LEU A 44 -1.46 -12.47 -29.11
N TYR A 45 -0.53 -11.64 -28.64
CA TYR A 45 -0.68 -10.70 -27.54
C TYR A 45 -0.37 -9.27 -28.00
N SER A 46 -0.49 -8.98 -29.30
CA SER A 46 0.03 -7.73 -29.86
C SER A 46 -0.66 -6.53 -29.24
N GLN A 47 -1.99 -6.55 -29.06
CA GLN A 47 -2.73 -5.42 -28.47
C GLN A 47 -2.31 -5.15 -27.02
N PHE A 48 -2.00 -6.19 -26.24
CA PHE A 48 -1.51 -6.04 -24.88
C PHE A 48 -0.10 -5.45 -24.84
N LEU A 49 0.80 -5.96 -25.69
CA LEU A 49 2.18 -5.46 -25.80
C LEU A 49 2.24 -4.04 -26.38
N ASP A 50 1.40 -3.75 -27.36
CA ASP A 50 1.24 -2.41 -27.94
C ASP A 50 0.72 -1.44 -26.88
N SER A 51 -0.21 -1.88 -26.02
CA SER A 51 -0.68 -1.08 -24.88
C SER A 51 0.41 -0.76 -23.86
N LEU A 52 1.35 -1.67 -23.62
CA LEU A 52 2.51 -1.39 -22.76
C LEU A 52 3.48 -0.42 -23.46
N THR A 53 3.76 -0.65 -24.74
CA THR A 53 4.67 0.20 -25.52
C THR A 53 4.12 1.62 -25.66
N SER A 54 2.82 1.78 -25.92
CA SER A 54 2.15 3.08 -26.02
C SER A 54 2.15 3.86 -24.71
N ARG A 55 2.34 3.17 -23.58
CA ARG A 55 2.46 3.77 -22.25
C ARG A 55 3.90 4.17 -21.89
N GLY A 56 4.89 3.79 -22.71
CA GLY A 56 6.29 4.19 -22.54
C GLY A 56 7.20 3.12 -21.96
N PHE A 57 6.75 1.86 -21.84
CA PHE A 57 7.59 0.76 -21.37
C PHE A 57 8.56 0.26 -22.47
N ASP A 58 9.79 -0.05 -22.07
CA ASP A 58 10.79 -0.70 -22.92
C ASP A 58 10.64 -2.22 -22.84
N LEU A 59 10.05 -2.81 -23.89
CA LEU A 59 9.72 -4.22 -23.93
C LEU A 59 10.86 -5.06 -24.52
N SER A 60 11.37 -5.98 -23.72
CA SER A 60 12.30 -7.02 -24.16
C SER A 60 11.59 -8.38 -24.27
N VAL A 61 11.09 -8.69 -25.47
CA VAL A 61 10.42 -9.96 -25.74
C VAL A 61 11.46 -11.06 -25.95
N ARG A 62 11.43 -12.09 -25.11
CA ARG A 62 12.37 -13.23 -25.16
C ARG A 62 11.61 -14.54 -25.13
N ALA A 63 12.13 -15.54 -25.84
CA ALA A 63 11.64 -16.90 -25.72
C ALA A 63 11.98 -17.47 -24.34
N ALA A 64 11.06 -18.23 -23.76
CA ALA A 64 11.23 -18.89 -22.47
C ALA A 64 12.45 -19.82 -22.42
N THR A 65 12.85 -20.39 -23.56
CA THR A 65 14.01 -21.28 -23.70
C THR A 65 15.35 -20.55 -23.87
N ASN A 66 15.35 -19.21 -23.98
CA ASN A 66 16.57 -18.45 -24.24
C ASN A 66 17.44 -18.37 -22.97
N THR A 67 18.61 -19.00 -23.00
CA THR A 67 19.54 -19.06 -21.86
C THR A 67 20.26 -17.75 -21.56
N SER A 68 20.16 -16.72 -22.41
CA SER A 68 20.78 -15.42 -22.14
C SER A 68 19.96 -14.55 -21.18
N VAL A 69 18.77 -15.01 -20.77
CA VAL A 69 17.86 -14.21 -19.94
C VAL A 69 18.15 -14.43 -18.46
N ALA A 70 18.46 -13.33 -17.78
CA ALA A 70 18.57 -13.22 -16.33
C ALA A 70 17.69 -12.06 -15.83
N LEU A 71 17.15 -12.19 -14.62
CA LEU A 71 16.37 -11.12 -13.97
C LEU A 71 17.27 -10.11 -13.25
N GLN A 72 18.38 -10.61 -12.72
CA GLN A 72 19.35 -9.88 -11.93
C GLN A 72 20.76 -10.38 -12.24
N VAL A 73 21.74 -9.48 -12.21
CA VAL A 73 23.18 -9.78 -12.32
C VAL A 73 23.85 -9.08 -11.16
N ASP A 74 24.66 -9.82 -10.38
CA ASP A 74 25.40 -9.33 -9.22
C ASP A 74 24.55 -8.53 -8.21
N GLY A 75 23.30 -8.97 -8.00
CA GLY A 75 22.36 -8.33 -7.06
C GLY A 75 21.68 -7.05 -7.60
N VAL A 76 21.91 -6.69 -8.87
CA VAL A 76 21.25 -5.56 -9.53
C VAL A 76 20.22 -6.07 -10.53
N ARG A 77 19.00 -5.53 -10.45
CA ARG A 77 17.90 -5.87 -11.36
C ARG A 77 18.13 -5.27 -12.75
N ILE A 78 18.16 -6.13 -13.77
CA ILE A 78 18.26 -5.72 -15.19
C ILE A 78 16.92 -5.18 -15.69
N TYR A 79 15.83 -5.75 -15.16
CA TYR A 79 14.47 -5.41 -15.52
C TYR A 79 13.73 -4.88 -14.31
N ASP A 80 12.82 -3.94 -14.53
CA ASP A 80 11.99 -3.39 -13.46
C ASP A 80 10.75 -4.26 -13.25
N HIS A 81 10.24 -4.84 -14.34
CA HIS A 81 9.07 -5.69 -14.37
C HIS A 81 9.30 -6.94 -15.22
N ALA A 82 8.58 -8.01 -14.90
CA ALA A 82 8.58 -9.24 -15.69
C ALA A 82 7.15 -9.73 -15.97
N VAL A 83 6.89 -10.15 -17.20
CA VAL A 83 5.61 -10.73 -17.64
C VAL A 83 5.90 -12.13 -18.19
N VAL A 84 5.30 -13.14 -17.56
CA VAL A 84 5.47 -14.56 -17.92
C VAL A 84 4.20 -15.06 -18.58
N LEU A 85 4.24 -15.15 -19.92
CA LEU A 85 3.16 -15.65 -20.79
C LEU A 85 3.47 -17.05 -21.33
N SER A 86 4.33 -17.81 -20.65
CA SER A 86 4.82 -19.11 -21.09
C SER A 86 4.45 -20.25 -20.12
N PRO A 87 3.16 -20.61 -19.99
CA PRO A 87 2.67 -21.53 -18.97
C PRO A 87 3.22 -22.96 -19.12
N GLU A 88 3.46 -23.41 -20.34
CA GLU A 88 3.91 -24.77 -20.68
C GLU A 88 5.41 -25.00 -20.42
N SER A 89 6.17 -23.92 -20.26
CA SER A 89 7.62 -23.98 -20.22
C SER A 89 8.10 -24.58 -18.90
N LYS A 90 8.83 -25.70 -18.99
CA LYS A 90 9.45 -26.37 -17.83
C LYS A 90 10.69 -25.63 -17.32
N LYS A 91 11.33 -24.84 -18.19
CA LYS A 91 12.51 -24.03 -17.91
C LYS A 91 12.25 -22.62 -18.45
N LEU A 92 12.69 -21.63 -17.69
CA LEU A 92 12.64 -20.22 -18.08
C LEU A 92 14.05 -19.66 -18.08
N GLY A 93 14.45 -18.99 -19.16
CA GLY A 93 15.73 -18.29 -19.24
C GLY A 93 16.96 -19.19 -19.04
N ALA A 94 17.95 -18.68 -18.31
CA ALA A 94 19.15 -19.40 -17.86
C ALA A 94 18.87 -20.41 -16.71
N ASN A 95 17.78 -21.19 -16.78
CA ASN A 95 17.24 -21.98 -15.66
C ASN A 95 16.87 -21.13 -14.44
N LEU A 96 16.14 -20.02 -14.67
CA LEU A 96 15.54 -19.23 -13.61
C LEU A 96 14.68 -20.13 -12.72
N SER A 97 15.06 -20.19 -11.45
CA SER A 97 14.39 -20.96 -10.41
C SER A 97 13.27 -20.14 -9.78
N VAL A 98 12.39 -20.80 -9.03
CA VAL A 98 11.39 -20.14 -8.19
C VAL A 98 12.03 -19.15 -7.21
N ARG A 99 13.25 -19.45 -6.74
CA ARG A 99 14.01 -18.58 -5.83
C ARG A 99 14.41 -17.27 -6.50
N ASP A 100 14.79 -17.30 -7.78
CA ASP A 100 15.23 -16.10 -8.50
C ASP A 100 14.06 -15.13 -8.74
N PHE A 101 12.87 -15.66 -9.02
CA PHE A 101 11.65 -14.84 -9.09
C PHE A 101 11.25 -14.29 -7.71
N ALA A 102 11.42 -15.09 -6.64
CA ALA A 102 11.16 -14.62 -5.29
C ALA A 102 12.11 -13.48 -4.88
N SER A 103 13.42 -13.63 -5.14
CA SER A 103 14.40 -12.56 -4.87
C SER A 103 14.12 -11.32 -5.71
N PHE A 104 13.76 -11.49 -6.99
CA PHE A 104 13.38 -10.38 -7.85
C PHE A 104 12.23 -9.55 -7.27
N VAL A 105 11.23 -10.20 -6.68
CA VAL A 105 10.11 -9.53 -6.00
C VAL A 105 10.54 -8.92 -4.66
N ASP A 106 11.40 -9.61 -3.89
CA ASP A 106 11.97 -9.08 -2.65
C ASP A 106 12.82 -7.80 -2.88
N ASP A 107 13.44 -7.69 -4.06
CA ASP A 107 14.21 -6.52 -4.51
C ASP A 107 13.33 -5.42 -5.16
N GLY A 108 12.01 -5.57 -5.11
CA GLY A 108 11.05 -4.55 -5.58
C GLY A 108 10.54 -4.72 -7.01
N GLY A 109 10.90 -5.82 -7.69
CA GLY A 109 10.43 -6.11 -9.04
C GLY A 109 8.98 -6.55 -9.09
N ASN A 110 8.23 -6.07 -10.09
CA ASN A 110 6.82 -6.46 -10.27
C ASN A 110 6.69 -7.60 -11.30
N LEU A 111 5.70 -8.48 -11.08
CA LEU A 111 5.59 -9.72 -11.84
C LEU A 111 4.14 -9.98 -12.30
N ILE A 112 3.93 -10.31 -13.56
CA ILE A 112 2.67 -10.85 -14.07
C ILE A 112 2.91 -12.29 -14.50
N VAL A 113 2.20 -13.24 -13.89
CA VAL A 113 2.27 -14.67 -14.25
C VAL A 113 0.91 -15.09 -14.81
N ALA A 114 0.90 -15.50 -16.07
CA ALA A 114 -0.28 -16.04 -16.72
C ALA A 114 -0.13 -17.56 -16.92
N ALA A 115 -1.11 -18.30 -16.40
CA ALA A 115 -1.19 -19.74 -16.50
C ALA A 115 -2.16 -20.19 -17.62
N SER A 116 -2.20 -21.50 -17.87
CA SER A 116 -3.20 -22.14 -18.73
C SER A 116 -3.47 -23.55 -18.18
N SER A 117 -4.39 -24.29 -18.79
CA SER A 117 -4.62 -25.71 -18.46
C SER A 117 -3.36 -26.57 -18.58
N GLU A 118 -2.38 -26.13 -19.37
CA GLU A 118 -1.10 -26.80 -19.61
C GLU A 118 0.04 -26.30 -18.69
N LEU A 119 -0.30 -25.75 -17.52
CA LEU A 119 0.67 -25.16 -16.59
C LEU A 119 1.76 -26.15 -16.13
N SER A 120 3.02 -25.72 -16.27
CA SER A 120 4.20 -26.45 -15.82
C SER A 120 4.33 -26.47 -14.30
N GLU A 121 5.10 -27.42 -13.76
CA GLU A 121 5.38 -27.47 -12.32
C GLU A 121 6.09 -26.22 -11.79
N LEU A 122 6.93 -25.58 -12.62
CA LEU A 122 7.65 -24.37 -12.23
C LEU A 122 6.67 -23.25 -11.94
N GLY A 123 5.71 -22.99 -12.83
CA GLY A 123 4.68 -21.97 -12.63
C GLY A 123 3.81 -22.26 -11.41
N ARG A 124 3.45 -23.53 -11.18
CA ARG A 124 2.68 -23.95 -10.00
C ARG A 124 3.45 -23.73 -8.69
N LYS A 125 4.73 -24.13 -8.64
CA LYS A 125 5.60 -23.93 -7.47
C LYS A 125 5.88 -22.45 -7.22
N LEU A 126 6.01 -21.65 -8.29
CA LEU A 126 6.16 -20.21 -8.20
C LEU A 126 4.93 -19.57 -7.54
N ALA A 127 3.73 -19.85 -8.03
CA ALA A 127 2.50 -19.31 -7.44
C ALA A 127 2.28 -19.77 -5.99
N ALA A 128 2.59 -21.04 -5.70
CA ALA A 128 2.47 -21.59 -4.35
C ALA A 128 3.34 -20.84 -3.34
N ARG A 129 4.50 -20.29 -3.76
CA ARG A 129 5.36 -19.46 -2.91
C ARG A 129 4.66 -18.19 -2.42
N PHE A 130 3.69 -17.68 -3.17
CA PHE A 130 2.92 -16.48 -2.84
C PHE A 130 1.53 -16.80 -2.24
N GLY A 131 1.25 -18.07 -1.95
CA GLY A 131 -0.04 -18.51 -1.38
C GLY A 131 -1.16 -18.70 -2.41
N VAL A 132 -0.81 -18.90 -3.68
CA VAL A 132 -1.74 -19.23 -4.77
C VAL A 132 -1.48 -20.65 -5.26
N GLU A 133 -2.49 -21.51 -5.17
CA GLU A 133 -2.39 -22.92 -5.55
C GLU A 133 -3.20 -23.17 -6.81
N TYR A 134 -2.53 -23.27 -7.96
CA TYR A 134 -3.18 -23.69 -9.20
C TYR A 134 -3.60 -25.15 -9.15
N GLU A 135 -4.70 -25.44 -9.83
CA GLU A 135 -5.19 -26.80 -10.03
C GLU A 135 -4.21 -27.68 -10.85
N LYS A 136 -4.57 -28.96 -11.00
CA LYS A 136 -3.75 -29.93 -11.75
C LYS A 136 -3.71 -29.57 -13.24
N ARG A 137 -2.61 -29.94 -13.89
CA ARG A 137 -2.48 -29.86 -15.36
C ARG A 137 -3.62 -30.67 -16.02
N GLY A 138 -4.17 -30.17 -17.11
CA GLY A 138 -5.31 -30.75 -17.82
C GLY A 138 -6.68 -30.33 -17.27
N THR A 139 -6.72 -29.56 -16.17
CA THR A 139 -7.97 -28.98 -15.67
C THR A 139 -8.29 -27.66 -16.36
N ALA A 140 -9.58 -27.37 -16.49
CA ALA A 140 -10.11 -26.12 -17.00
C ALA A 140 -11.26 -25.64 -16.13
N VAL A 141 -11.45 -24.32 -16.13
CA VAL A 141 -12.62 -23.69 -15.52
C VAL A 141 -13.82 -23.87 -16.44
N ILE A 142 -14.91 -24.40 -15.91
CA ILE A 142 -16.15 -24.70 -16.65
C ILE A 142 -17.31 -23.99 -15.96
N ASP A 143 -18.20 -23.39 -16.77
CA ASP A 143 -19.46 -22.83 -16.29
C ASP A 143 -20.57 -23.03 -17.34
N HIS A 144 -21.54 -23.89 -17.04
CA HIS A 144 -22.65 -24.19 -17.95
C HIS A 144 -23.71 -23.08 -18.00
N VAL A 145 -23.66 -22.11 -17.09
CA VAL A 145 -24.66 -21.04 -17.02
C VAL A 145 -24.08 -19.72 -17.52
N ALA A 146 -22.91 -19.34 -16.99
CA ALA A 146 -22.25 -18.09 -17.31
C ALA A 146 -21.04 -18.33 -18.24
N HIS A 147 -21.29 -18.61 -19.52
CA HIS A 147 -20.26 -18.75 -20.56
C HIS A 147 -20.61 -17.91 -21.80
N LEU A 148 -19.61 -17.68 -22.65
CA LEU A 148 -19.86 -17.10 -23.96
C LEU A 148 -20.63 -18.11 -24.83
N ARG A 149 -21.89 -17.84 -25.12
CA ARG A 149 -22.69 -18.66 -26.03
C ARG A 149 -22.15 -18.52 -27.45
N ALA A 150 -21.63 -19.61 -28.00
CA ALA A 150 -21.30 -19.69 -29.42
C ALA A 150 -22.60 -19.75 -30.25
N VAL A 151 -22.56 -19.27 -31.49
CA VAL A 151 -23.71 -19.33 -32.42
C VAL A 151 -24.14 -20.78 -32.72
N ASN A 152 -23.21 -21.73 -32.58
CA ASN A 152 -23.46 -23.17 -32.63
C ASN A 152 -23.09 -23.79 -31.27
N ASP A 153 -24.02 -24.50 -30.65
CA ASP A 153 -23.99 -24.99 -29.26
C ASP A 153 -23.02 -26.19 -29.03
N THR A 154 -21.88 -26.20 -29.73
CA THR A 154 -20.83 -27.23 -29.63
C THR A 154 -19.68 -26.78 -28.71
N SER A 155 -19.97 -25.92 -27.73
CA SER A 155 -18.95 -25.33 -26.88
C SER A 155 -18.67 -26.20 -25.64
N ASP A 156 -17.41 -26.39 -25.30
CA ASP A 156 -17.01 -27.14 -24.08
C ASP A 156 -17.33 -26.37 -22.77
N HIS A 157 -18.03 -25.23 -22.85
CA HIS A 157 -18.36 -24.35 -21.72
C HIS A 157 -17.13 -23.89 -20.89
N THR A 158 -15.95 -23.91 -21.51
CA THR A 158 -14.66 -23.53 -20.88
C THR A 158 -14.33 -22.04 -20.99
N LEU A 159 -15.08 -21.29 -21.82
CA LEU A 159 -14.96 -19.84 -21.95
C LEU A 159 -16.01 -19.16 -21.05
N VAL A 160 -15.63 -18.96 -19.80
CA VAL A 160 -16.51 -18.50 -18.73
C VAL A 160 -16.62 -16.97 -18.73
N ALA A 161 -17.82 -16.46 -18.49
CA ALA A 161 -18.12 -15.06 -18.29
C ALA A 161 -18.09 -14.76 -16.78
N ALA A 162 -17.01 -14.12 -16.31
CA ALA A 162 -16.82 -13.79 -14.90
C ALA A 162 -17.00 -12.29 -14.66
N ILE A 163 -17.55 -11.94 -13.50
CA ILE A 163 -17.74 -10.55 -13.06
C ILE A 163 -16.87 -10.34 -11.82
N PRO A 164 -16.01 -9.29 -11.79
CA PRO A 164 -15.21 -8.98 -10.61
C PRO A 164 -16.08 -8.75 -9.37
N SER A 165 -15.59 -9.19 -8.21
CA SER A 165 -16.35 -9.12 -6.96
C SER A 165 -16.59 -7.69 -6.46
N LYS A 166 -15.70 -6.75 -6.82
CA LYS A 166 -15.82 -5.31 -6.55
C LYS A 166 -15.52 -4.54 -7.82
N ALA A 167 -16.52 -3.84 -8.35
CA ALA A 167 -16.42 -3.14 -9.62
C ALA A 167 -15.48 -1.91 -9.56
N ALA A 168 -15.53 -1.13 -8.48
CA ALA A 168 -14.63 0.00 -8.24
C ALA A 168 -13.65 -0.33 -7.11
N SER A 169 -12.36 -0.20 -7.38
CA SER A 169 -11.29 -0.34 -6.39
C SER A 169 -10.06 0.42 -6.84
N PRO A 170 -9.04 0.65 -5.99
CA PRO A 170 -7.77 1.25 -6.45
C PRO A 170 -7.08 0.45 -7.57
N VAL A 171 -7.47 -0.82 -7.74
CA VAL A 171 -7.02 -1.71 -8.82
C VAL A 171 -7.84 -1.49 -10.10
N LEU A 172 -9.17 -1.51 -10.00
CA LEU A 172 -10.10 -1.44 -11.14
C LEU A 172 -10.67 -0.04 -11.28
N SER A 173 -10.45 0.58 -12.44
CA SER A 173 -10.83 1.96 -12.72
C SER A 173 -12.33 2.19 -12.56
N GLU A 174 -12.72 3.44 -12.28
CA GLU A 174 -14.13 3.82 -12.32
C GLU A 174 -14.74 3.59 -13.71
N GLN A 175 -13.95 3.73 -14.78
CA GLN A 175 -14.38 3.42 -16.15
C GLN A 175 -14.77 1.95 -16.30
N PHE A 176 -13.99 1.03 -15.72
CA PHE A 176 -14.36 -0.38 -15.65
C PHE A 176 -15.64 -0.58 -14.82
N ALA A 177 -15.77 0.13 -13.69
CA ALA A 177 -16.96 0.07 -12.85
C ALA A 177 -18.22 0.59 -13.57
N LEU A 178 -18.10 1.61 -14.41
CA LEU A 178 -19.19 2.15 -15.23
C LEU A 178 -19.57 1.21 -16.37
N ALA A 179 -18.62 0.42 -16.87
CA ALA A 179 -18.86 -0.66 -17.84
C ALA A 179 -19.50 -1.92 -17.20
N GLN A 180 -20.09 -1.79 -16.01
CA GLN A 180 -20.60 -2.83 -15.09
C GLN A 180 -21.48 -3.93 -15.71
N SER A 181 -21.99 -3.75 -16.93
CA SER A 181 -22.79 -4.74 -17.65
C SER A 181 -21.97 -5.76 -18.45
N SER A 182 -20.68 -5.52 -18.69
CA SER A 182 -19.86 -6.36 -19.56
C SER A 182 -19.02 -7.37 -18.75
N PRO A 183 -19.18 -8.69 -18.95
CA PRO A 183 -18.38 -9.68 -18.25
C PRO A 183 -16.93 -9.68 -18.75
N VAL A 184 -16.03 -10.20 -17.92
CA VAL A 184 -14.66 -10.56 -18.33
C VAL A 184 -14.68 -12.03 -18.77
N TYR A 185 -14.38 -12.27 -20.04
CA TYR A 185 -14.28 -13.63 -20.56
C TYR A 185 -12.95 -14.26 -20.15
N PHE A 186 -13.01 -15.47 -19.63
CA PHE A 186 -11.86 -16.18 -19.09
C PHE A 186 -11.84 -17.62 -19.60
N LYS A 187 -10.67 -18.07 -20.07
CA LYS A 187 -10.44 -19.46 -20.46
C LYS A 187 -9.08 -19.92 -19.95
N GLY A 188 -9.05 -20.83 -19.00
CA GLY A 188 -7.81 -21.26 -18.38
C GLY A 188 -8.01 -22.20 -17.19
N ILE A 189 -7.02 -22.22 -16.31
CA ILE A 189 -6.98 -23.05 -15.11
C ILE A 189 -7.47 -22.25 -13.89
N ALA A 190 -8.15 -22.93 -12.97
CA ALA A 190 -8.52 -22.34 -11.68
C ALA A 190 -7.31 -22.33 -10.72
N HIS A 191 -7.35 -21.42 -9.74
CA HIS A 191 -6.52 -21.50 -8.56
C HIS A 191 -7.31 -21.29 -7.28
N LYS A 192 -6.83 -21.92 -6.21
CA LYS A 192 -7.19 -21.58 -4.85
C LYS A 192 -6.26 -20.47 -4.36
N TYR A 193 -6.79 -19.54 -3.57
CA TYR A 193 -6.03 -18.52 -2.89
C TYR A 193 -6.27 -18.64 -1.38
N GLU A 194 -5.24 -18.42 -0.57
CA GLU A 194 -5.34 -18.49 0.89
C GLU A 194 -6.10 -17.27 1.43
N LEU A 195 -7.29 -17.50 1.99
CA LEU A 195 -8.17 -16.41 2.46
C LEU A 195 -7.60 -15.68 3.69
N ASN A 196 -6.78 -16.38 4.48
CA ASN A 196 -6.13 -15.82 5.67
C ASN A 196 -4.89 -14.99 5.34
N ASN A 197 -4.44 -14.95 4.08
CA ASN A 197 -3.26 -14.20 3.69
C ASN A 197 -3.65 -12.73 3.36
N PRO A 198 -3.30 -11.74 4.20
CA PRO A 198 -3.68 -10.34 4.00
C PRO A 198 -2.98 -9.69 2.80
N MET A 199 -1.95 -10.34 2.24
CA MET A 199 -1.20 -9.85 1.09
C MET A 199 -1.86 -10.20 -0.24
N LEU A 200 -2.83 -11.14 -0.23
CA LEU A 200 -3.55 -11.59 -1.42
C LEU A 200 -4.90 -10.88 -1.55
N ILE A 201 -5.19 -10.42 -2.76
CA ILE A 201 -6.44 -9.76 -3.12
C ILE A 201 -7.05 -10.53 -4.30
N PRO A 202 -8.13 -11.29 -4.11
CA PRO A 202 -8.85 -11.92 -5.22
C PRO A 202 -9.62 -10.85 -6.00
N VAL A 203 -9.29 -10.65 -7.27
CA VAL A 203 -9.92 -9.63 -8.12
C VAL A 203 -11.03 -10.25 -8.96
N LEU A 204 -10.72 -11.33 -9.66
CA LEU A 204 -11.66 -12.07 -10.48
C LEU A 204 -11.84 -13.48 -9.91
N THR A 205 -13.08 -13.80 -9.58
CA THR A 205 -13.48 -15.08 -9.03
C THR A 205 -14.57 -15.72 -9.88
N GLY A 206 -14.74 -17.03 -9.75
CA GLY A 206 -15.84 -17.76 -10.37
C GLY A 206 -17.22 -17.31 -9.88
N SER A 207 -18.23 -17.67 -10.65
CA SER A 207 -19.64 -17.54 -10.30
C SER A 207 -20.05 -18.64 -9.31
N ARG A 208 -21.33 -18.66 -8.89
CA ARG A 208 -21.85 -19.75 -8.05
C ARG A 208 -21.91 -21.10 -8.78
N THR A 209 -21.92 -21.09 -10.12
CA THR A 209 -22.04 -22.27 -10.98
C THR A 209 -20.72 -22.68 -11.61
N THR A 210 -19.66 -21.90 -11.41
CA THR A 210 -18.32 -22.22 -11.90
C THR A 210 -17.69 -23.36 -11.11
N TYR A 211 -17.02 -24.28 -11.79
CA TYR A 211 -16.21 -25.33 -11.17
C TYR A 211 -14.98 -25.66 -12.01
N SER A 212 -13.98 -26.28 -11.39
CA SER A 212 -12.79 -26.80 -12.06
C SER A 212 -12.93 -28.30 -12.26
N ALA A 213 -12.72 -28.77 -13.49
CA ALA A 213 -12.69 -30.19 -13.82
C ALA A 213 -11.65 -30.47 -14.93
N ALA A 214 -11.31 -31.74 -15.13
CA ALA A 214 -10.51 -32.15 -16.28
C ALA A 214 -11.23 -31.76 -17.58
N ALA A 215 -10.50 -31.18 -18.53
CA ALA A 215 -11.06 -30.83 -19.83
C ALA A 215 -11.55 -32.10 -20.55
N ALA A 216 -12.67 -31.98 -21.27
CA ALA A 216 -13.35 -33.12 -21.90
C ALA A 216 -12.46 -33.96 -22.84
N SER A 217 -11.36 -33.39 -23.37
CA SER A 217 -10.38 -34.10 -24.19
C SER A 217 -9.60 -35.19 -23.47
N ASP A 218 -9.46 -35.10 -22.13
CA ASP A 218 -8.74 -36.06 -21.28
C ASP A 218 -9.69 -36.84 -20.34
N ALA A 219 -10.99 -36.57 -20.41
CA ALA A 219 -11.98 -37.24 -19.58
C ALA A 219 -12.29 -38.62 -20.16
N ASN A 220 -11.72 -39.68 -19.57
CA ASN A 220 -12.27 -41.02 -19.74
C ASN A 220 -13.74 -40.97 -19.29
N GLU A 221 -14.68 -41.20 -20.22
CA GLU A 221 -16.14 -41.10 -20.02
C GLU A 221 -16.69 -41.96 -18.85
N SER A 222 -15.87 -42.84 -18.27
CA SER A 222 -16.22 -43.76 -17.19
C SER A 222 -15.77 -43.30 -15.79
N ALA A 223 -15.06 -42.19 -15.64
CA ALA A 223 -14.65 -41.65 -14.35
C ALA A 223 -15.46 -40.39 -14.01
N SER A 224 -16.09 -40.34 -12.83
CA SER A 224 -16.71 -39.11 -12.34
C SER A 224 -15.67 -37.99 -12.34
N PRO A 225 -15.96 -36.80 -12.90
CA PRO A 225 -14.99 -35.72 -12.93
C PRO A 225 -14.60 -35.39 -11.50
N SER A 226 -13.30 -35.46 -11.19
CA SER A 226 -12.80 -35.08 -9.87
C SER A 226 -12.88 -33.57 -9.75
N ILE A 227 -14.00 -33.06 -9.24
CA ILE A 227 -14.19 -31.64 -8.98
C ILE A 227 -13.43 -31.28 -7.71
N SER A 228 -12.33 -30.56 -7.85
CA SER A 228 -11.47 -30.12 -6.74
C SER A 228 -11.87 -28.75 -6.19
N LEU A 229 -12.37 -27.86 -7.06
CA LEU A 229 -12.72 -26.49 -6.70
C LEU A 229 -14.05 -26.09 -7.35
N SER A 230 -14.98 -25.52 -6.58
CA SER A 230 -16.30 -25.14 -7.07
C SER A 230 -16.86 -23.89 -6.38
N GLY A 231 -17.73 -23.19 -7.11
CA GLY A 231 -18.43 -22.00 -6.69
C GLY A 231 -17.57 -20.73 -6.70
N LYS A 232 -18.00 -19.75 -5.89
CA LYS A 232 -17.34 -18.45 -5.77
C LYS A 232 -15.87 -18.44 -5.33
N PRO A 233 -15.36 -19.37 -4.48
CA PRO A 233 -13.95 -19.33 -4.07
C PRO A 233 -12.98 -19.78 -5.17
N VAL A 234 -13.47 -20.16 -6.36
CA VAL A 234 -12.63 -20.40 -7.54
C VAL A 234 -11.93 -19.09 -7.92
N GLY A 235 -10.62 -19.01 -7.71
CA GLY A 235 -9.80 -17.89 -8.14
C GLY A 235 -9.50 -17.97 -9.63
N LEU A 236 -9.71 -16.87 -10.34
CA LEU A 236 -9.36 -16.72 -11.77
C LEU A 236 -8.20 -15.74 -11.94
N VAL A 237 -8.26 -14.60 -11.23
CA VAL A 237 -7.18 -13.63 -11.13
C VAL A 237 -7.03 -13.17 -9.68
N SER A 238 -5.83 -13.36 -9.13
CA SER A 238 -5.46 -12.90 -7.79
C SER A 238 -4.23 -12.01 -7.86
N LEU A 239 -4.24 -10.95 -7.07
CA LEU A 239 -3.13 -10.04 -6.90
C LEU A 239 -2.44 -10.32 -5.58
N PHE A 240 -1.13 -10.12 -5.54
CA PHE A 240 -0.30 -10.19 -4.36
C PHE A 240 0.48 -8.88 -4.23
N GLN A 241 0.45 -8.29 -3.05
CA GLN A 241 1.28 -7.13 -2.71
C GLN A 241 2.26 -7.55 -1.64
N ALA A 242 3.55 -7.39 -1.88
CA ALA A 242 4.61 -7.71 -0.94
C ALA A 242 4.80 -6.61 0.13
N ARG A 243 5.59 -6.90 1.18
CA ARG A 243 5.82 -5.95 2.30
C ARG A 243 6.63 -4.73 1.86
N ASN A 244 7.50 -4.90 0.86
CA ASN A 244 8.26 -3.85 0.19
C ASN A 244 7.44 -3.14 -0.91
N ASN A 245 6.13 -3.38 -0.99
CA ASN A 245 5.21 -2.86 -2.01
C ASN A 245 5.43 -3.38 -3.45
N ALA A 246 6.27 -4.40 -3.68
CA ALA A 246 6.30 -5.09 -4.97
C ALA A 246 4.95 -5.77 -5.26
N ARG A 247 4.52 -5.77 -6.53
CA ARG A 247 3.20 -6.24 -6.94
C ARG A 247 3.32 -7.43 -7.87
N VAL A 248 2.50 -8.46 -7.63
CA VAL A 248 2.44 -9.66 -8.45
C VAL A 248 1.00 -9.96 -8.84
N ALA A 249 0.75 -10.26 -10.11
CA ALA A 249 -0.54 -10.76 -10.57
C ALA A 249 -0.43 -12.22 -11.00
N PHE A 250 -1.32 -13.06 -10.48
CA PHE A 250 -1.51 -14.44 -10.90
C PHE A 250 -2.82 -14.53 -11.68
N SER A 251 -2.71 -14.77 -12.98
CA SER A 251 -3.85 -15.09 -13.85
C SER A 251 -3.85 -16.58 -14.16
N GLY A 252 -5.01 -17.23 -14.06
CA GLY A 252 -5.18 -18.60 -14.53
C GLY A 252 -5.27 -18.75 -16.06
N SER A 253 -5.22 -17.65 -16.81
CA SER A 253 -5.42 -17.62 -18.26
C SER A 253 -4.41 -16.73 -18.97
N THR A 254 -3.66 -17.32 -19.90
CA THR A 254 -2.93 -16.59 -20.94
C THR A 254 -3.86 -16.02 -21.99
N ALA A 255 -4.96 -16.71 -22.31
CA ALA A 255 -5.96 -16.25 -23.26
C ALA A 255 -6.58 -14.90 -22.85
N LEU A 256 -6.64 -14.60 -21.55
CA LEU A 256 -7.08 -13.31 -21.01
C LEU A 256 -6.34 -12.11 -21.63
N PHE A 257 -5.04 -12.27 -21.92
CA PHE A 257 -4.18 -11.24 -22.51
C PHE A 257 -4.10 -11.34 -24.04
N SER A 258 -4.73 -12.34 -24.65
CA SER A 258 -4.65 -12.57 -26.09
C SER A 258 -5.58 -11.66 -26.88
N ASP A 259 -5.17 -11.30 -28.09
CA ASP A 259 -5.91 -10.40 -28.96
C ASP A 259 -7.33 -10.90 -29.24
N ALA A 260 -7.52 -12.23 -29.29
CA ALA A 260 -8.82 -12.87 -29.49
C ALA A 260 -9.86 -12.51 -28.42
N LEU A 261 -9.45 -12.41 -27.15
CA LEU A 261 -10.36 -11.99 -26.07
C LEU A 261 -10.36 -10.48 -25.86
N LEU A 262 -9.26 -9.79 -26.14
CA LEU A 262 -9.19 -8.32 -26.04
C LEU A 262 -10.02 -7.61 -27.10
N SER A 263 -10.15 -8.20 -28.31
CA SER A 263 -10.96 -7.65 -29.40
C SER A 263 -12.44 -7.99 -29.30
N HIS A 264 -12.87 -8.76 -28.30
CA HIS A 264 -14.25 -9.20 -28.19
C HIS A 264 -15.15 -8.07 -27.68
N ALA A 265 -16.01 -7.52 -28.54
CA ALA A 265 -16.79 -6.31 -28.27
C ALA A 265 -17.73 -6.40 -27.05
N ALA A 266 -18.22 -7.60 -26.71
CA ALA A 266 -19.08 -7.82 -25.54
C ALA A 266 -18.31 -7.97 -24.22
N GLY A 267 -16.98 -8.07 -24.26
CA GLY A 267 -16.13 -8.34 -23.11
C GLY A 267 -15.43 -7.10 -22.58
N ALA A 268 -15.35 -6.98 -21.26
CA ALA A 268 -14.56 -5.93 -20.61
C ALA A 268 -13.06 -6.28 -20.49
N ASN A 269 -12.59 -7.29 -21.23
CA ASN A 269 -11.23 -7.85 -21.14
C ASN A 269 -10.13 -6.80 -21.38
N LYS A 270 -10.32 -5.91 -22.36
CA LYS A 270 -9.33 -4.87 -22.69
C LYS A 270 -9.13 -3.91 -21.52
N GLN A 271 -10.21 -3.39 -20.96
CA GLN A 271 -10.12 -2.48 -19.82
C GLN A 271 -9.60 -3.21 -18.57
N PHE A 272 -10.06 -4.43 -18.32
CA PHE A 272 -9.65 -5.24 -17.18
C PHE A 272 -8.14 -5.56 -17.17
N THR A 273 -7.59 -6.01 -18.30
CA THR A 273 -6.16 -6.32 -18.43
C THR A 273 -5.30 -5.07 -18.36
N THR A 274 -5.77 -3.95 -18.93
CA THR A 274 -5.12 -2.64 -18.81
C THR A 274 -5.07 -2.23 -17.33
N ASP A 275 -6.19 -2.27 -16.61
CA ASP A 275 -6.27 -1.88 -15.20
C ASP A 275 -5.36 -2.73 -14.30
N ILE A 276 -5.34 -4.05 -14.50
CA ILE A 276 -4.44 -4.94 -13.77
C ILE A 276 -2.99 -4.60 -14.08
N SER A 277 -2.64 -4.42 -15.35
CA SER A 277 -1.26 -4.12 -15.73
C SER A 277 -0.79 -2.79 -15.15
N GLN A 278 -1.62 -1.73 -15.22
CA GLN A 278 -1.34 -0.43 -14.60
C GLN A 278 -1.11 -0.56 -13.09
N TRP A 279 -1.94 -1.36 -12.42
CA TRP A 279 -1.78 -1.59 -11.00
C TRP A 279 -0.49 -2.36 -10.70
N VAL A 280 -0.22 -3.48 -11.37
CA VAL A 280 0.98 -4.30 -11.12
C VAL A 280 2.26 -3.51 -11.42
N LEU A 281 2.29 -2.78 -12.52
CA LEU A 281 3.46 -2.00 -12.95
C LEU A 281 3.58 -0.66 -12.21
N GLN A 282 2.81 -0.44 -11.14
CA GLN A 282 2.88 0.75 -10.28
C GLN A 282 2.67 2.08 -11.02
N GLU A 283 1.81 2.10 -12.04
CA GLU A 283 1.38 3.33 -12.72
C GLU A 283 0.27 4.05 -11.95
N LYS A 284 -0.45 3.33 -11.09
CA LYS A 284 -1.54 3.87 -10.26
C LYS A 284 -1.58 3.28 -8.86
N ALA A 285 -2.31 3.96 -7.97
CA ALA A 285 -2.54 3.56 -6.58
C ALA A 285 -1.24 3.38 -5.77
N VAL A 286 -0.19 4.13 -6.10
CA VAL A 286 1.05 4.15 -5.32
C VAL A 286 0.95 5.28 -4.32
N LEU A 287 0.89 4.94 -3.03
CA LEU A 287 0.99 5.91 -1.94
C LEU A 287 2.44 6.12 -1.54
N ARG A 288 2.78 7.37 -1.26
CA ARG A 288 4.08 7.76 -0.72
C ARG A 288 3.89 8.80 0.37
N GLU A 289 4.70 8.69 1.41
CA GLU A 289 4.91 9.77 2.36
C GLU A 289 6.02 10.69 1.83
N THR A 290 5.72 11.99 1.76
CA THR A 290 6.67 13.01 1.28
C THR A 290 7.48 13.58 2.43
N ALA A 291 6.83 13.86 3.56
CA ALA A 291 7.45 14.32 4.79
C ALA A 291 6.53 14.06 5.99
N HIS A 292 7.10 13.98 7.18
CA HIS A 292 6.38 14.00 8.44
C HIS A 292 7.14 14.83 9.46
N ARG A 293 6.40 15.46 10.36
CA ARG A 293 6.92 16.43 11.31
C ARG A 293 6.18 16.30 12.63
N HIS A 294 6.88 16.57 13.72
CA HIS A 294 6.25 16.67 15.03
C HIS A 294 6.98 17.73 15.86
N TYR A 295 6.22 18.56 16.57
CA TYR A 295 6.75 19.71 17.32
C TYR A 295 5.81 20.08 18.47
N LEU A 296 6.29 20.88 19.42
CA LEU A 296 5.47 21.39 20.52
C LEU A 296 4.45 22.40 20.02
N ALA A 297 3.18 22.26 20.41
CA ALA A 297 2.13 23.20 20.01
C ALA A 297 2.38 24.63 20.52
N SER A 298 3.06 24.77 21.67
CA SER A 298 3.34 26.07 22.29
C SER A 298 4.44 26.87 21.62
N THR A 299 5.50 26.21 21.14
CA THR A 299 6.69 26.89 20.59
C THR A 299 6.87 26.70 19.08
N GLY A 300 6.16 25.73 18.47
CA GLY A 300 6.34 25.37 17.07
C GLY A 300 7.69 24.69 16.77
N GLN A 301 8.48 24.35 17.79
CA GLN A 301 9.81 23.76 17.64
C GLN A 301 9.80 22.28 18.04
N ARG A 302 10.62 21.47 17.33
CA ARG A 302 10.89 20.08 17.70
C ARG A 302 11.95 20.06 18.81
N PRO A 303 11.60 19.73 20.06
CA PRO A 303 12.58 19.58 21.12
C PRO A 303 13.40 18.30 20.92
N GLU A 304 14.55 18.22 21.59
CA GLU A 304 15.34 16.98 21.67
C GLU A 304 14.57 15.87 22.41
N HIS A 305 13.89 16.24 23.49
CA HIS A 305 13.05 15.36 24.29
C HIS A 305 11.76 16.06 24.70
N TYR A 306 10.65 15.35 24.56
CA TYR A 306 9.36 15.84 25.05
C TYR A 306 9.23 15.58 26.55
N ARG A 307 8.30 16.26 27.21
CA ARG A 307 7.88 15.97 28.58
C ARG A 307 6.55 15.25 28.61
N ILE A 308 6.30 14.58 29.73
CA ILE A 308 4.97 14.06 30.07
C ILE A 308 3.91 15.16 29.91
N SER A 309 2.74 14.79 29.41
CA SER A 309 1.60 15.71 29.22
C SER A 309 1.86 16.91 28.30
N ASN A 310 2.95 16.96 27.53
CA ASN A 310 3.13 17.99 26.50
C ASN A 310 2.06 17.89 25.40
N GLU A 311 1.63 19.04 24.92
CA GLU A 311 0.78 19.17 23.74
C GLU A 311 1.67 19.31 22.51
N ILE A 312 1.54 18.37 21.58
CA ILE A 312 2.31 18.31 20.35
C ILE A 312 1.38 18.39 19.15
N VAL A 313 1.91 18.91 18.04
CA VAL A 313 1.29 18.78 16.73
C VAL A 313 2.10 17.75 15.97
N TYR A 314 1.41 16.77 15.39
CA TYR A 314 1.98 15.82 14.45
C TYR A 314 1.42 16.09 13.06
N GLU A 315 2.28 16.15 12.05
CA GLU A 315 1.92 16.37 10.65
C GLU A 315 2.52 15.28 9.75
N ILE A 316 1.77 14.84 8.75
CA ILE A 316 2.25 13.93 7.70
C ILE A 316 1.70 14.33 6.33
N ASP A 317 2.58 14.33 5.35
CA ASP A 317 2.34 14.71 3.97
C ASP A 317 2.23 13.45 3.11
N LEU A 318 1.03 13.20 2.55
CA LEU A 318 0.74 12.02 1.73
C LEU A 318 0.40 12.40 0.29
N SER A 319 0.97 11.64 -0.65
CA SER A 319 0.74 11.77 -2.09
C SER A 319 0.34 10.42 -2.69
N VAL A 320 -0.48 10.45 -3.74
CA VAL A 320 -0.87 9.29 -4.53
C VAL A 320 -0.45 9.47 -5.98
N TYR A 321 0.13 8.43 -6.56
CA TYR A 321 0.50 8.42 -7.98
C TYR A 321 -0.63 7.84 -8.83
N HIS A 322 -1.01 8.58 -9.88
CA HIS A 322 -1.86 8.14 -10.98
C HIS A 322 -1.64 9.09 -12.17
N ASP A 323 -2.00 8.66 -13.38
CA ASP A 323 -1.91 9.47 -14.60
C ASP A 323 -0.55 10.16 -14.79
N ALA A 324 0.52 9.42 -14.48
CA ALA A 324 1.93 9.86 -14.55
C ALA A 324 2.33 11.03 -13.64
N ALA A 325 1.48 11.43 -12.70
CA ALA A 325 1.75 12.54 -11.78
C ALA A 325 1.44 12.19 -10.32
N TRP A 326 2.04 12.95 -9.41
CA TRP A 326 1.74 12.89 -7.99
C TRP A 326 0.60 13.85 -7.67
N HIS A 327 -0.41 13.33 -7.00
CA HIS A 327 -1.61 14.05 -6.60
C HIS A 327 -1.80 13.98 -5.08
N PRO A 328 -2.50 14.96 -4.47
CA PRO A 328 -2.83 14.92 -3.05
C PRO A 328 -3.69 13.70 -2.73
N TYR A 329 -3.31 12.91 -1.72
CA TYR A 329 -4.12 11.79 -1.29
C TYR A 329 -5.15 12.25 -0.26
N ASN A 330 -6.43 12.33 -0.63
CA ASN A 330 -7.52 12.72 0.27
C ASN A 330 -8.21 11.49 0.88
N ALA A 331 -8.07 11.33 2.19
CA ALA A 331 -8.59 10.24 3.00
C ALA A 331 -9.08 10.78 4.35
N LYS A 332 -10.03 10.08 4.97
CA LYS A 332 -10.63 10.50 6.26
C LYS A 332 -10.19 9.63 7.44
N ASP A 333 -9.35 8.64 7.18
CA ASP A 333 -9.08 7.51 8.06
C ASP A 333 -7.57 7.28 8.29
N VAL A 334 -6.76 8.32 8.08
CA VAL A 334 -5.34 8.33 8.43
C VAL A 334 -5.23 8.43 9.95
N GLN A 335 -4.48 7.52 10.57
CA GLN A 335 -4.37 7.42 12.02
C GLN A 335 -2.93 7.53 12.49
N PHE A 336 -2.74 8.31 13.54
CA PHE A 336 -1.50 8.39 14.31
C PHE A 336 -1.58 7.49 15.54
N GLU A 337 -0.47 6.84 15.86
CA GLU A 337 -0.31 6.03 17.06
C GLU A 337 0.95 6.46 17.84
N ALA A 338 0.82 6.63 19.15
CA ALA A 338 1.96 6.72 20.07
C ALA A 338 2.09 5.40 20.83
N ILE A 339 3.15 4.65 20.56
CA ILE A 339 3.32 3.26 20.98
C ILE A 339 4.56 3.12 21.87
N MET A 340 4.48 2.35 22.95
CA MET A 340 5.68 1.90 23.69
C MET A 340 5.84 0.38 23.57
N LEU A 341 4.84 -0.35 24.08
CA LEU A 341 4.62 -1.78 23.83
C LEU A 341 3.27 -1.93 23.12
N ASP A 342 2.25 -1.34 23.72
CA ASP A 342 0.90 -1.19 23.17
C ASP A 342 0.63 0.29 22.78
N PRO A 343 -0.32 0.55 21.87
CA PRO A 343 -0.71 1.91 21.52
C PRO A 343 -1.38 2.60 22.71
N TYR A 344 -0.72 3.64 23.24
CA TYR A 344 -1.25 4.49 24.31
C TYR A 344 -2.28 5.50 23.78
N ILE A 345 -1.98 6.04 22.60
CA ILE A 345 -2.82 7.01 21.92
C ILE A 345 -3.01 6.50 20.50
N ARG A 346 -4.26 6.51 20.04
CA ARG A 346 -4.62 6.35 18.64
C ARG A 346 -5.61 7.45 18.28
N THR A 347 -5.24 8.31 17.35
CA THR A 347 -6.06 9.45 16.92
C THR A 347 -6.14 9.50 15.40
N THR A 348 -7.31 9.82 14.87
CA THR A 348 -7.47 10.10 13.44
C THR A 348 -6.99 11.51 13.16
N LEU A 349 -6.16 11.67 12.14
CA LEU A 349 -5.63 12.96 11.73
C LEU A 349 -6.63 13.73 10.87
N ASN A 350 -6.64 15.04 11.00
CA ASN A 350 -7.47 15.94 10.21
C ASN A 350 -6.69 16.45 9.00
N SER A 351 -7.37 16.64 7.87
CA SER A 351 -6.75 17.29 6.71
C SER A 351 -6.52 18.78 7.00
N SER A 352 -5.34 19.29 6.65
CA SER A 352 -4.99 20.73 6.64
C SER A 352 -4.66 21.20 5.24
N GLU A 353 -4.54 22.52 5.08
CA GLU A 353 -3.95 23.12 3.88
C GLU A 353 -2.51 22.64 3.73
N SER A 354 -2.16 22.14 2.54
CA SER A 354 -0.82 21.69 2.23
C SER A 354 0.02 22.81 1.64
N ALA A 355 1.34 22.76 1.86
CA ALA A 355 2.29 23.69 1.26
C ALA A 355 2.30 23.60 -0.29
N ASP A 356 2.06 22.40 -0.83
CA ASP A 356 1.82 22.19 -2.26
C ASP A 356 0.50 21.41 -2.47
N PRO A 357 -0.64 22.12 -2.53
CA PRO A 357 -1.96 21.50 -2.60
C PRO A 357 -2.20 20.76 -3.93
N LYS A 358 -1.34 20.94 -4.94
CA LYS A 358 -1.47 20.23 -6.22
C LYS A 358 -0.91 18.82 -6.18
N THR A 359 0.04 18.54 -5.29
CA THR A 359 0.76 17.25 -5.25
C THR A 359 0.62 16.51 -3.93
N THR A 360 0.29 17.20 -2.86
CA THR A 360 0.42 16.69 -1.50
C THR A 360 -0.79 17.05 -0.66
N ALA A 361 -1.25 16.10 0.16
CA ALA A 361 -2.25 16.33 1.20
C ALA A 361 -1.57 16.24 2.56
N THR A 362 -1.70 17.31 3.36
CA THR A 362 -1.15 17.35 4.72
C THR A 362 -2.22 16.96 5.71
N TYR A 363 -1.86 16.07 6.63
CA TYR A 363 -2.69 15.61 7.74
C TYR A 363 -2.05 16.03 9.05
N HIS A 364 -2.81 16.68 9.92
CA HIS A 364 -2.34 17.11 11.24
C HIS A 364 -3.17 16.52 12.37
N GLY A 365 -2.58 16.45 13.55
CA GLY A 365 -3.27 16.06 14.78
C GLY A 365 -2.65 16.74 15.99
N ASP A 366 -3.50 17.42 16.77
CA ASP A 366 -3.13 17.98 18.07
C ASP A 366 -3.25 16.89 19.13
N ILE A 367 -2.12 16.50 19.71
CA ILE A 367 -2.01 15.32 20.57
C ILE A 367 -1.40 15.72 21.90
N LYS A 368 -2.08 15.38 22.99
CA LYS A 368 -1.51 15.45 24.34
C LYS A 368 -0.80 14.15 24.67
N LEU A 369 0.49 14.22 24.96
CA LEU A 369 1.31 13.06 25.31
C LEU A 369 0.86 12.42 26.63
N PRO A 370 1.06 11.10 26.80
CA PRO A 370 0.64 10.40 28.01
C PRO A 370 1.46 10.82 29.23
N ASP A 371 0.91 10.57 30.42
CA ASP A 371 1.58 10.82 31.70
C ASP A 371 2.61 9.73 32.09
N ARG A 372 3.00 8.90 31.12
CA ARG A 372 4.01 7.86 31.29
C ARG A 372 5.25 8.28 30.53
N TYR A 373 6.38 8.37 31.22
CA TYR A 373 7.67 8.61 30.61
C TYR A 373 8.25 7.32 30.01
N GLY A 374 9.18 7.47 29.08
CA GLY A 374 9.88 6.39 28.41
C GLY A 374 10.07 6.69 26.92
N THR A 375 10.52 5.67 26.18
CA THR A 375 10.69 5.78 24.73
C THR A 375 9.42 5.35 24.03
N PHE A 376 8.83 6.26 23.27
CA PHE A 376 7.66 6.01 22.44
C PHE A 376 8.08 5.95 20.96
N THR A 377 7.29 5.25 20.17
CA THR A 377 7.34 5.29 18.71
C THR A 377 6.06 5.96 18.23
N PHE A 378 6.22 7.11 17.61
CA PHE A 378 5.18 7.76 16.83
C PHE A 378 5.09 7.04 15.49
N ARG A 379 3.89 6.59 15.14
CA ARG A 379 3.70 5.74 13.97
C ARG A 379 2.46 6.11 13.21
N VAL A 380 2.59 6.18 11.89
CA VAL A 380 1.46 6.17 10.95
C VAL A 380 1.59 4.92 10.10
N ASN A 381 0.67 3.97 10.30
CA ASN A 381 0.64 2.70 9.60
C ASN A 381 -0.61 2.63 8.72
N TYR A 382 -0.48 3.11 7.48
CA TYR A 382 -1.57 3.18 6.52
C TYR A 382 -1.49 2.02 5.53
N LYS A 383 -2.39 1.04 5.71
CA LYS A 383 -2.53 -0.14 4.85
C LYS A 383 -3.96 -0.26 4.40
N ARG A 384 -4.20 -0.13 3.09
CA ARG A 384 -5.52 -0.27 2.48
C ARG A 384 -5.43 -1.20 1.26
N PRO A 385 -6.36 -2.16 1.09
CA PRO A 385 -6.31 -3.07 -0.05
C PRO A 385 -6.26 -2.33 -1.38
N GLY A 386 -5.26 -2.63 -2.20
CA GLY A 386 -5.06 -2.03 -3.52
C GLY A 386 -4.18 -0.76 -3.53
N PHE A 387 -3.87 -0.16 -2.39
CA PHE A 387 -2.90 0.94 -2.29
C PHE A 387 -1.54 0.45 -1.76
N SER A 388 -0.47 1.14 -2.11
CA SER A 388 0.84 0.90 -1.46
C SER A 388 0.76 1.11 0.05
N ASN A 389 1.48 0.30 0.80
CA ASN A 389 1.57 0.39 2.25
C ASN A 389 2.52 1.53 2.65
N VAL A 390 2.09 2.36 3.58
CA VAL A 390 2.91 3.42 4.20
C VAL A 390 3.07 3.09 5.68
N ASP A 391 4.30 2.92 6.15
CA ASP A 391 4.63 2.62 7.56
C ASP A 391 5.75 3.56 8.02
N VAL A 392 5.36 4.71 8.55
CA VAL A 392 6.27 5.76 9.03
C VAL A 392 6.42 5.63 10.53
N LYS A 393 7.66 5.69 11.04
CA LYS A 393 7.99 5.49 12.45
C LYS A 393 9.06 6.49 12.89
N ASP A 394 8.77 7.19 13.97
CA ASP A 394 9.70 8.08 14.66
C ASP A 394 9.84 7.67 16.12
N THR A 395 11.07 7.38 16.56
CA THR A 395 11.34 7.06 17.97
C THR A 395 11.61 8.34 18.75
N VAL A 396 10.79 8.57 19.78
CA VAL A 396 10.75 9.81 20.55
C VAL A 396 10.83 9.52 22.05
N GLY A 397 11.77 10.17 22.74
CA GLY A 397 11.87 10.11 24.19
C GLY A 397 10.91 11.08 24.87
N ILE A 398 10.05 10.55 25.75
CA ILE A 398 9.19 11.33 26.65
C ILE A 398 9.77 11.26 28.05
N TRP A 399 10.19 12.40 28.58
CA TRP A 399 10.86 12.51 29.87
C TRP A 399 9.90 12.99 30.97
N PRO A 400 10.12 12.62 32.23
CA PRO A 400 9.42 13.25 33.33
C PRO A 400 9.77 14.74 33.41
N LEU A 401 8.95 15.51 34.12
CA LEU A 401 9.26 16.90 34.43
C LEU A 401 10.57 16.98 35.22
N ARG A 402 11.38 17.99 34.90
CA ARG A 402 12.58 18.32 35.69
C ARG A 402 12.17 18.97 37.01
N HIS A 403 13.09 18.96 37.97
CA HIS A 403 12.87 19.54 39.31
C HIS A 403 12.51 21.04 39.30
N ASP A 404 12.91 21.77 38.26
CA ASP A 404 12.62 23.18 38.04
C ASP A 404 11.33 23.46 37.27
N GLU A 405 10.77 22.44 36.60
CA GLU A 405 9.55 22.54 35.80
C GLU A 405 8.26 22.34 36.63
N TYR A 406 8.37 21.94 37.90
CA TYR A 406 7.22 21.82 38.80
C TYR A 406 6.64 23.19 39.19
N PRO A 407 5.31 23.33 39.30
CA PRO A 407 4.68 24.59 39.73
C PRO A 407 5.13 24.96 41.14
N ARG A 408 5.65 26.18 41.30
CA ARG A 408 6.10 26.74 42.58
C ARG A 408 5.06 27.71 43.12
N PHE A 409 5.11 27.98 44.43
CA PHE A 409 4.21 28.91 45.11
C PHE A 409 2.72 28.51 45.00
N LEU A 410 2.45 27.25 45.31
CA LEU A 410 1.09 26.70 45.31
C LEU A 410 0.25 27.42 46.38
N SER A 411 -0.92 27.92 46.00
CA SER A 411 -1.81 28.63 46.92
C SER A 411 -2.23 27.77 48.11
N ALA A 412 -2.44 26.46 47.88
CA ALA A 412 -2.73 25.48 48.92
C ALA A 412 -1.59 25.32 49.93
N ALA A 413 -0.35 25.67 49.56
CA ALA A 413 0.82 25.55 50.42
C ALA A 413 1.18 26.84 51.18
N TYR A 414 0.41 27.92 51.02
CA TYR A 414 0.64 29.17 51.74
C TYR A 414 0.77 29.02 53.26
N PRO A 415 -0.04 28.19 53.96
CA PRO A 415 0.12 27.99 55.40
C PRO A 415 1.50 27.45 55.81
N TYR A 416 2.13 26.61 54.97
CA TYR A 416 3.47 26.10 55.24
C TYR A 416 4.53 27.16 54.99
N TYR A 417 4.39 27.92 53.90
CA TYR A 417 5.32 29.01 53.58
C TYR A 417 5.30 30.09 54.68
N THR A 418 4.11 30.52 55.11
CA THR A 418 3.96 31.50 56.20
C THR A 418 4.44 30.94 57.53
N GLY A 419 4.11 29.68 57.86
CA GLY A 419 4.58 29.03 59.07
C GLY A 419 6.11 29.01 59.18
N SER A 420 6.81 28.65 58.10
CA SER A 420 8.28 28.65 58.08
C SER A 420 8.88 30.05 58.31
N LEU A 421 8.26 31.08 57.74
CA LEU A 421 8.69 32.47 57.90
C LEU A 421 8.40 32.98 59.32
N VAL A 422 7.24 32.65 59.90
CA VAL A 422 6.90 32.98 61.29
C VAL A 422 7.87 32.32 62.26
N MET A 423 8.25 31.05 62.03
CA MET A 423 9.25 30.37 62.86
C MET A 423 10.63 31.04 62.78
N ALA A 424 11.06 31.45 61.60
CA ALA A 424 12.32 32.17 61.42
C ALA A 424 12.31 33.53 62.14
N VAL A 425 11.24 34.31 61.98
CA VAL A 425 11.08 35.61 62.66
C VAL A 425 10.98 35.41 64.18
N GLY A 426 10.23 34.41 64.63
CA GLY A 426 10.07 34.07 66.04
C GLY A 426 11.38 33.65 66.68
N PHE A 427 12.20 32.85 65.99
CA PHE A 427 13.54 32.47 66.45
C PHE A 427 14.46 33.69 66.55
N LEU A 428 14.48 34.57 65.55
CA LEU A 428 15.27 35.80 65.60
C LEU A 428 14.82 36.73 66.73
N ALA A 429 13.51 36.87 66.94
CA ALA A 429 12.94 37.64 68.05
C ALA A 429 13.33 37.03 69.40
N LEU A 430 13.27 35.70 69.54
CA LEU A 430 13.73 34.99 70.73
C LEU A 430 15.21 35.23 70.99
N CYS A 431 16.08 35.12 69.97
CA CYS A 431 17.51 35.41 70.10
C CYS A 431 17.75 36.86 70.54
N ALA A 432 17.03 37.83 69.97
CA ALA A 432 17.14 39.23 70.35
C ALA A 432 16.71 39.46 71.81
N VAL A 433 15.57 38.91 72.21
CA VAL A 433 15.07 39.01 73.60
C VAL A 433 16.01 38.30 74.57
N TRP A 434 16.54 37.13 74.20
CA TRP A 434 17.46 36.37 75.02
C TRP A 434 18.78 37.11 75.25
N MET A 435 19.32 37.79 74.24
CA MET A 435 20.54 38.60 74.40
C MET A 435 20.33 39.86 75.25
N TRP A 436 19.13 40.45 75.23
CA TRP A 436 18.81 41.67 75.99
C TRP A 436 18.13 41.42 77.34
N SER A 437 17.80 40.17 77.68
CA SER A 437 17.20 39.86 78.97
C SER A 437 18.26 39.85 80.07
N ALA A 438 18.08 40.71 81.07
CA ALA A 438 18.91 40.69 82.27
C ALA A 438 18.43 39.59 83.22
N GLU A 439 19.35 38.89 83.89
CA GLU A 439 19.01 37.86 84.87
C GLU A 439 18.09 38.41 85.97
N PRO A 440 17.03 37.68 86.36
CA PRO A 440 16.17 38.11 87.46
C PRO A 440 16.98 38.11 88.75
N LYS A 441 17.06 39.27 89.41
CA LYS A 441 17.68 39.42 90.73
C LYS A 441 16.97 38.51 91.74
N THR A 442 17.55 37.35 92.04
CA THR A 442 17.05 36.45 93.10
C THR A 442 17.09 37.17 94.44
N LYS A 443 15.92 37.51 94.99
CA LYS A 443 15.80 37.93 96.40
C LYS A 443 16.06 36.71 97.28
N ARG A 444 17.26 36.64 97.88
CA ARG A 444 17.61 35.70 98.94
C ARG A 444 16.60 35.90 100.09
N ALA A 445 15.75 34.91 100.36
CA ALA A 445 14.81 34.95 101.48
C ALA A 445 15.60 35.09 102.80
N ALA A 446 15.28 36.12 103.59
CA ALA A 446 15.90 36.37 104.87
C ALA A 446 15.60 35.22 105.83
N LYS A 447 16.67 34.61 106.36
CA LYS A 447 16.63 33.53 107.34
C LYS A 447 16.01 34.07 108.64
N HIS A 448 14.84 33.58 109.03
CA HIS A 448 14.22 33.84 110.32
C HIS A 448 15.16 33.31 111.42
N LYS A 449 15.70 34.19 112.27
CA LYS A 449 16.37 33.78 113.51
C LYS A 449 15.32 33.52 114.58
N SER A 450 15.35 32.35 115.20
CA SER A 450 14.81 32.10 116.54
C SER A 450 16.00 32.02 117.49
N ASN A 451 15.93 32.81 118.58
CA ASN A 451 16.83 32.93 119.74
C ASN A 451 18.21 32.27 119.70
#